data_AF-A0A2D6R204-F1
#
_entry.id   AF-A0A2D6R204-F1
#
_cell.length_a   1.000
_cell.length_b   1.000
_cell.length_c   1.000
_cell.angle_alpha   90.00
_cell.angle_beta   90.00
_cell.angle_gamma   90.00
#
_symmetry.space_group_name_H-M   'P 1'
#
loop_
_entity.id
_entity.type
_entity.pdbx_description
1 polymer ?
#
loop_
_entity_poly.entity_id
_entity_poly.type
_entity_poly.pdbx_seq_one_letter_code
_entity_poly.pdbx_strand_id
1 'polypeptide(L)'
;MSRYAVGSLTLALLLGAFAQVSAQQAGAAQDEVVARVGDREVTLGELEQRWREIDPGSFMQVAQSRFDALDQYLDLLVGDRILEVEAANRGLSVDALLQAELPSRITPVSDADVEQFYNSLGSGQTQGRPLEQLRVPIQNFLQQQRPAQARAALVAELSASLNLPVENLLDPPRQNVSVAPTDPIKGTSEASVEIIEFSDFQ
;
A
#
# COMPACT_ATOMS: atom_id res chain seq x y z
N MET A 1 19.67 -56.13 -6.13
CA MET A 1 19.04 -56.00 -4.80
C MET A 1 20.04 -55.32 -3.86
N SER A 2 19.57 -54.36 -3.06
CA SER A 2 20.25 -53.63 -1.95
C SER A 2 21.41 -52.69 -2.34
N ARG A 3 21.36 -51.34 -2.29
CA ARG A 3 20.93 -50.31 -1.31
C ARG A 3 22.05 -49.83 -0.35
N TYR A 4 22.12 -48.49 -0.22
CA TYR A 4 22.76 -47.59 0.79
C TYR A 4 24.24 -47.21 0.56
N ALA A 5 24.66 -45.96 0.35
CA ALA A 5 24.41 -44.63 0.95
C ALA A 5 25.39 -44.26 2.09
N VAL A 6 26.29 -43.30 1.83
CA VAL A 6 26.93 -42.32 2.75
C VAL A 6 27.44 -41.19 1.82
N GLY A 7 27.18 -39.89 1.94
CA GLY A 7 26.69 -39.07 3.04
C GLY A 7 27.76 -38.04 3.47
N SER A 8 27.82 -36.86 2.83
CA SER A 8 28.56 -35.65 3.27
C SER A 8 28.51 -34.59 2.16
N LEU A 9 28.38 -33.28 2.36
CA LEU A 9 28.35 -32.43 3.56
C LEU A 9 27.83 -31.05 3.09
N THR A 10 26.85 -30.50 3.80
CA THR A 10 26.53 -29.07 3.99
C THR A 10 26.81 -28.04 2.86
N LEU A 11 25.74 -27.46 2.31
CA LEU A 11 25.71 -26.02 2.00
C LEU A 11 24.30 -25.47 2.29
N ALA A 12 23.98 -25.38 3.58
CA ALA A 12 22.87 -24.60 4.08
C ALA A 12 23.46 -23.38 4.77
N LEU A 13 23.23 -22.18 4.22
CA LEU A 13 23.03 -20.89 4.91
C LEU A 13 23.28 -19.72 3.93
N LEU A 14 22.30 -19.42 3.09
CA LEU A 14 22.19 -18.11 2.42
C LEU A 14 20.70 -17.71 2.25
N LEU A 15 19.89 -17.91 3.29
CA LEU A 15 18.45 -17.54 3.28
C LEU A 15 18.05 -16.57 4.42
N GLY A 16 18.99 -16.11 5.25
CA GLY A 16 18.71 -15.17 6.35
C GLY A 16 19.11 -13.71 6.12
N ALA A 17 19.83 -13.40 5.04
CA ALA A 17 20.51 -12.10 4.91
C ALA A 17 19.63 -10.97 4.36
N PHE A 18 18.45 -11.23 3.80
CA PHE A 18 17.63 -10.16 3.20
C PHE A 18 16.76 -9.40 4.21
N ALA A 19 16.34 -10.02 5.32
CA ALA A 19 15.56 -9.32 6.35
C ALA A 19 16.44 -8.44 7.26
N GLN A 20 17.70 -8.84 7.49
CA GLN A 20 18.63 -8.10 8.34
C GLN A 20 19.12 -6.80 7.70
N VAL A 21 19.22 -6.73 6.37
CA VAL A 21 19.66 -5.51 5.67
C VAL A 21 18.62 -4.40 5.80
N SER A 22 17.32 -4.71 5.72
CA SER A 22 16.23 -3.74 5.81
C SER A 22 16.08 -3.17 7.23
N ALA A 23 16.17 -4.00 8.26
CA ALA A 23 16.14 -3.55 9.66
C ALA A 23 17.36 -2.70 10.01
N GLN A 24 18.53 -3.05 9.46
CA GLN A 24 19.75 -2.27 9.65
C GLN A 24 19.69 -0.91 8.93
N GLN A 25 19.03 -0.82 7.77
CA GLN A 25 18.83 0.44 7.06
C GLN A 25 17.79 1.35 7.73
N ALA A 26 16.71 0.79 8.29
CA ALA A 26 15.75 1.55 9.08
C ALA A 26 16.37 2.07 10.39
N GLY A 27 17.18 1.25 11.07
CA GLY A 27 17.97 1.68 12.23
C GLY A 27 18.97 2.77 11.87
N ALA A 28 19.68 2.62 10.74
CA ALA A 28 20.64 3.61 10.28
C ALA A 28 19.99 4.97 9.93
N ALA A 29 18.74 4.98 9.45
CA ALA A 29 17.98 6.22 9.24
C ALA A 29 17.59 6.89 10.57
N GLN A 30 17.25 6.13 11.61
CA GLN A 30 16.94 6.69 12.92
C GLN A 30 18.17 7.23 13.67
N ASP A 31 19.34 6.66 13.41
CA ASP A 31 20.63 7.10 13.95
C ASP A 31 21.22 8.31 13.18
N GLU A 32 20.58 8.76 12.10
CA GLU A 32 21.04 9.92 11.33
C GLU A 32 21.08 11.18 12.21
N VAL A 33 22.25 11.81 12.30
CA VAL A 33 22.44 13.05 13.06
C VAL A 33 21.88 14.23 12.27
N VAL A 34 20.77 14.81 12.74
CA VAL A 34 20.08 15.93 12.09
C VAL A 34 20.44 17.30 12.68
N ALA A 35 20.99 17.32 13.90
CA ALA A 35 21.50 18.53 14.52
C ALA A 35 22.58 18.24 15.58
N ARG A 36 23.32 19.27 15.99
CA ARG A 36 24.26 19.22 17.12
C ARG A 36 24.08 20.43 18.03
N VAL A 37 24.15 20.21 19.34
CA VAL A 37 24.13 21.24 20.39
C VAL A 37 25.39 21.05 21.25
N GLY A 38 26.42 21.85 20.97
CA GLY A 38 27.76 21.60 21.52
C GLY A 38 28.29 20.25 21.06
N ASP A 39 28.66 19.39 22.02
CA ASP A 39 29.14 18.03 21.75
C ASP A 39 28.02 16.98 21.70
N ARG A 40 26.76 17.38 21.92
CA ARG A 40 25.61 16.45 21.87
C ARG A 40 24.99 16.44 20.49
N GLU A 41 24.86 15.25 19.92
CA GLU A 41 24.14 15.01 18.67
C GLU A 41 22.65 14.80 18.94
N VAL A 42 21.82 15.27 18.01
CA VAL A 42 20.37 15.01 17.97
C VAL A 42 20.12 14.18 16.72
N THR A 43 19.54 13.01 16.89
CA THR A 43 19.24 12.10 15.78
C THR A 43 17.83 12.30 15.25
N LEU A 44 17.57 11.82 14.03
CA LEU A 44 16.23 11.80 13.45
C LEU A 44 15.26 11.02 14.35
N GLY A 45 15.70 9.88 14.91
CA GLY A 45 14.90 9.09 15.85
C GLY A 45 14.52 9.86 17.11
N GLU A 46 15.46 10.60 17.73
CA GLU A 46 15.17 11.47 18.87
C GLU A 46 14.14 12.56 18.50
N LEU A 47 14.29 13.18 17.33
CA LEU A 47 13.37 14.21 16.84
C LEU A 47 11.95 13.66 16.60
N GLU A 48 11.81 12.53 15.91
CA GLU A 48 10.52 11.89 15.64
C GLU A 48 9.86 11.36 16.92
N GLN A 49 10.65 10.88 17.89
CA GLN A 49 10.14 10.52 19.21
C GLN A 49 9.56 11.75 19.91
N ARG A 50 10.28 12.88 19.91
CA ARG A 50 9.78 14.13 20.49
C ARG A 50 8.52 14.63 19.80
N TRP A 51 8.41 14.48 18.48
CA TRP A 51 7.18 14.80 17.76
C TRP A 51 6.02 13.92 18.20
N ARG A 52 6.19 12.60 18.28
CA ARG A 52 5.17 11.67 18.81
C ARG A 52 4.69 12.01 20.21
N GLU A 53 5.59 12.46 21.08
CA GLU A 53 5.26 12.83 22.47
C GLU A 53 4.47 14.15 22.55
N ILE A 54 4.79 15.13 21.70
CA ILE A 54 4.18 16.47 21.74
C ILE A 54 2.87 16.52 20.95
N ASP A 55 2.84 15.92 19.76
CA ASP A 55 1.69 15.94 18.85
C ASP A 55 1.52 14.57 18.16
N PRO A 56 0.96 13.59 18.88
CA PRO A 56 0.73 12.26 18.34
C PRO A 56 -0.26 12.26 17.17
N GLY A 57 -1.22 13.19 17.15
CA GLY A 57 -2.22 13.29 16.08
C GLY A 57 -1.60 13.68 14.74
N SER A 58 -0.78 14.73 14.74
CA SER A 58 -0.03 15.14 13.54
C SER A 58 0.93 14.06 13.07
N PHE A 59 1.67 13.42 13.98
CA PHE A 59 2.55 12.31 13.64
C PHE A 59 1.78 11.17 12.97
N MET A 60 0.65 10.76 13.55
CA MET A 60 -0.16 9.68 12.98
C MET A 60 -0.75 10.03 11.63
N GLN A 61 -1.19 11.27 11.42
CA GLN A 61 -1.69 11.72 10.13
C GLN A 61 -0.63 11.60 9.02
N VAL A 62 0.61 12.01 9.30
CA VAL A 62 1.71 11.90 8.33
C VAL A 62 2.10 10.44 8.09
N ALA A 63 2.17 9.63 9.15
CA ALA A 63 2.46 8.21 9.03
C ALA A 63 1.39 7.49 8.20
N GLN A 64 0.10 7.81 8.40
CA GLN A 64 -1.01 7.28 7.61
C GLN A 64 -0.90 7.72 6.15
N SER A 65 -0.68 9.01 5.88
CA SER A 65 -0.53 9.51 4.52
C SER A 65 0.63 8.85 3.76
N ARG A 66 1.74 8.56 4.46
CA ARG A 66 2.85 7.81 3.90
C ARG A 66 2.45 6.37 3.60
N PHE A 67 1.77 5.71 4.53
CA PHE A 67 1.29 4.33 4.34
C PHE A 67 0.35 4.24 3.14
N ASP A 68 -0.64 5.12 3.04
CA ASP A 68 -1.61 5.14 1.93
C ASP A 68 -0.90 5.31 0.58
N ALA A 69 0.11 6.17 0.52
CA ALA A 69 0.92 6.34 -0.68
C ALA A 69 1.71 5.06 -1.01
N LEU A 70 2.35 4.43 -0.02
CA LEU A 70 3.10 3.19 -0.24
C LEU A 70 2.20 2.05 -0.70
N ASP A 71 1.01 1.92 -0.14
CA ASP A 71 0.02 0.90 -0.52
C ASP A 71 -0.41 1.08 -1.98
N GLN A 72 -0.74 2.33 -2.37
CA GLN A 72 -1.08 2.65 -3.75
C GLN A 72 0.06 2.31 -4.74
N TYR A 73 1.31 2.63 -4.40
CA TYR A 73 2.44 2.34 -5.28
C TYR A 73 2.85 0.87 -5.26
N LEU A 74 2.61 0.15 -4.15
CA LEU A 74 2.78 -1.29 -4.08
C LEU A 74 1.84 -1.99 -5.05
N ASP A 75 0.56 -1.60 -5.10
CA ASP A 75 -0.42 -2.16 -6.04
C ASP A 75 0.03 -2.01 -7.50
N LEU A 76 0.58 -0.84 -7.86
CA LEU A 76 1.10 -0.60 -9.21
C LEU A 76 2.26 -1.54 -9.55
N LEU A 77 3.21 -1.68 -8.62
CA LEU A 77 4.39 -2.52 -8.77
C LEU A 77 4.04 -4.02 -8.82
N VAL A 78 3.11 -4.46 -7.98
CA VAL A 78 2.58 -5.83 -8.00
C VAL A 78 1.90 -6.09 -9.35
N GLY A 79 1.11 -5.13 -9.85
CA GLY A 79 0.51 -5.23 -11.17
C GLY A 79 1.53 -5.36 -12.31
N ASP A 80 2.61 -4.58 -12.26
CA ASP A 80 3.71 -4.72 -13.22
C ASP A 80 4.35 -6.11 -13.14
N ARG A 81 4.55 -6.63 -11.93
CA ARG A 81 5.14 -7.95 -11.73
C ARG A 81 4.26 -9.08 -12.29
N ILE A 82 2.95 -8.95 -12.16
CA ILE A 82 1.98 -9.90 -12.75
C ILE A 82 2.06 -9.86 -14.28
N LEU A 83 2.13 -8.66 -14.87
CA LEU A 83 2.27 -8.49 -16.32
C LEU A 83 3.59 -9.05 -16.84
N GLU A 84 4.70 -8.89 -16.10
CA GLU A 84 5.99 -9.49 -16.44
C GLU A 84 5.95 -11.01 -16.47
N VAL A 85 5.29 -11.63 -15.49
CA VAL A 85 5.10 -13.09 -15.46
C VAL A 85 4.33 -13.55 -16.70
N GLU A 86 3.24 -12.87 -17.03
CA GLU A 86 2.44 -13.26 -18.19
C GLU A 86 3.16 -13.03 -19.52
N ALA A 87 3.86 -11.90 -19.65
CA ALA A 87 4.66 -11.60 -20.83
C ALA A 87 5.74 -12.67 -21.03
N ALA A 88 6.43 -13.08 -19.96
CA ALA A 88 7.40 -14.16 -19.99
C ALA A 88 6.78 -15.51 -20.39
N ASN A 89 5.60 -15.86 -19.85
CA ASN A 89 4.88 -17.07 -20.22
C ASN A 89 4.52 -17.12 -21.72
N ARG A 90 4.21 -15.96 -22.31
CA ARG A 90 3.87 -15.82 -23.73
C ARG A 90 5.08 -15.53 -24.64
N GLY A 91 6.28 -15.36 -24.09
CA GLY A 91 7.47 -14.96 -24.85
C GLY A 91 7.36 -13.56 -25.47
N LEU A 92 6.63 -12.65 -24.83
CA LEU A 92 6.41 -11.25 -25.25
C LEU A 92 7.15 -10.28 -24.32
N SER A 93 7.32 -9.03 -24.76
CA SER A 93 7.56 -7.92 -23.82
C SER A 93 6.23 -7.49 -23.17
N VAL A 94 6.30 -6.82 -22.01
CA VAL A 94 5.12 -6.25 -21.35
C VAL A 94 4.41 -5.27 -22.29
N ASP A 95 5.14 -4.40 -22.99
CA ASP A 95 4.55 -3.47 -23.97
C ASP A 95 3.79 -4.19 -25.08
N ALA A 96 4.33 -5.30 -25.60
CA ALA A 96 3.66 -6.08 -26.64
C ALA A 96 2.39 -6.78 -26.10
N LEU A 97 2.44 -7.28 -24.87
CA LEU A 97 1.27 -7.83 -24.17
C LEU A 97 0.17 -6.77 -24.04
N LEU A 98 0.52 -5.57 -23.54
CA LEU A 98 -0.43 -4.48 -23.34
C LEU A 98 -1.01 -3.97 -24.66
N GLN A 99 -0.20 -3.86 -25.72
CA GLN A 99 -0.69 -3.48 -27.05
C GLN A 99 -1.69 -4.48 -27.63
N ALA A 100 -1.54 -5.78 -27.32
CA ALA A 100 -2.46 -6.82 -27.77
C ALA A 100 -3.75 -6.86 -26.92
N GLU A 101 -3.65 -6.66 -25.60
CA GLU A 101 -4.75 -6.88 -24.66
C GLU A 101 -5.60 -5.62 -24.38
N LEU A 102 -5.00 -4.43 -24.31
CA LEU A 102 -5.73 -3.23 -23.89
C LEU A 102 -6.78 -2.73 -24.92
N PRO A 103 -6.54 -2.73 -26.24
CA PRO A 103 -7.50 -2.15 -27.18
C PRO A 103 -8.89 -2.79 -27.16
N SER A 104 -8.97 -4.10 -26.93
CA SER A 104 -10.25 -4.83 -26.83
C SER A 104 -10.97 -4.60 -25.48
N ARG A 105 -10.24 -4.14 -24.47
CA ARG A 105 -10.72 -3.92 -23.09
C ARG A 105 -11.13 -2.48 -22.83
N ILE A 106 -10.69 -1.53 -23.66
CA ILE A 106 -11.07 -0.13 -23.56
C ILE A 106 -12.46 0.06 -24.18
N THR A 107 -13.48 0.10 -23.33
CA THR A 107 -14.85 0.45 -23.72
C THR A 107 -15.00 1.98 -23.86
N PRO A 108 -15.65 2.47 -24.93
CA PRO A 108 -16.01 3.87 -25.06
C PRO A 108 -16.83 4.37 -23.88
N VAL A 109 -16.69 5.65 -23.51
CA VAL A 109 -17.53 6.28 -22.50
C VAL A 109 -18.94 6.47 -23.05
N SER A 110 -19.93 5.88 -22.38
CA SER A 110 -21.36 6.01 -22.70
C SER A 110 -21.99 7.18 -21.95
N ASP A 111 -23.17 7.63 -22.41
CA ASP A 111 -23.94 8.65 -21.70
C ASP A 111 -24.35 8.20 -20.29
N ALA A 112 -24.61 6.90 -20.11
CA ALA A 112 -24.93 6.33 -18.81
C ALA A 112 -23.74 6.42 -17.83
N ASP A 113 -22.51 6.22 -18.31
CA ASP A 113 -21.30 6.41 -17.49
C ASP A 113 -21.19 7.87 -17.02
N VAL A 114 -21.47 8.82 -17.91
CA VAL A 114 -21.40 10.26 -17.62
C VAL A 114 -22.47 10.66 -16.60
N GLU A 115 -23.70 10.16 -16.75
CA GLU A 115 -24.79 10.39 -15.81
C GLU A 115 -24.49 9.77 -14.44
N GLN A 116 -24.01 8.53 -14.41
CA GLN A 116 -23.64 7.85 -13.17
C GLN A 116 -22.51 8.59 -12.44
N PHE A 117 -21.49 9.03 -13.18
CA PHE A 117 -20.40 9.81 -12.60
C PHE A 117 -20.87 11.16 -12.08
N TYR A 118 -21.68 11.89 -12.85
CA TYR A 118 -22.25 13.17 -12.37
C TYR A 118 -23.07 12.97 -11.08
N ASN A 119 -23.86 11.91 -10.99
CA ASN A 119 -24.66 11.59 -9.81
C ASN A 119 -23.82 11.17 -8.60
N SER A 120 -22.59 10.69 -8.80
CA SER A 120 -21.66 10.40 -7.69
C SER A 120 -20.91 11.65 -7.21
N LEU A 121 -20.87 12.72 -8.01
CA LEU A 121 -20.29 14.00 -7.60
C LEU A 121 -21.20 14.72 -6.59
N GLY A 122 -20.63 15.12 -5.46
CA GLY A 122 -21.33 15.94 -4.47
C GLY A 122 -21.50 17.40 -4.94
N SER A 123 -22.41 18.14 -4.29
CA SER A 123 -22.70 19.55 -4.60
C SER A 123 -21.47 20.48 -4.61
N GLY A 124 -20.45 20.17 -3.79
CA GLY A 124 -19.18 20.90 -3.78
C GLY A 124 -18.32 20.67 -5.03
N GLN A 125 -18.37 19.48 -5.64
CA GLN A 125 -17.61 19.14 -6.84
C GLN A 125 -18.30 19.64 -8.11
N THR A 126 -19.64 19.58 -8.16
CA THR A 126 -20.40 20.13 -9.30
C THR A 126 -20.42 21.67 -9.29
N GLN A 127 -20.24 22.28 -8.10
CA GLN A 127 -20.36 23.73 -7.88
C GLN A 127 -21.74 24.26 -8.32
N GLY A 128 -22.78 23.44 -8.19
CA GLY A 128 -24.15 23.75 -8.62
C GLY A 128 -24.36 23.77 -10.14
N ARG A 129 -23.37 23.39 -10.95
CA ARG A 129 -23.52 23.30 -12.41
C ARG A 129 -24.31 22.04 -12.78
N PRO A 130 -25.30 22.14 -13.67
CA PRO A 130 -26.08 21.00 -14.10
C PRO A 130 -25.27 20.07 -15.03
N LEU A 131 -25.74 18.83 -15.20
CA LEU A 131 -25.10 17.80 -16.01
C LEU A 131 -24.76 18.28 -17.43
N GLU A 132 -25.65 19.05 -18.05
CA GLU A 132 -25.49 19.55 -19.41
C GLU A 132 -24.22 20.39 -19.56
N GLN A 133 -23.83 21.11 -18.51
CA GLN A 133 -22.60 21.92 -18.50
C GLN A 133 -21.35 21.09 -18.19
N LEU A 134 -21.51 19.96 -17.48
CA LEU A 134 -20.41 19.09 -17.06
C LEU A 134 -20.22 17.84 -17.94
N ARG A 135 -21.14 17.57 -18.87
CA ARG A 135 -21.13 16.35 -19.70
C ARG A 135 -19.80 16.17 -20.44
N VAL A 136 -19.34 17.17 -21.19
CA VAL A 136 -18.09 17.09 -21.95
C VAL A 136 -16.86 16.96 -21.02
N PRO A 137 -16.70 17.79 -19.96
CA PRO A 137 -15.64 17.60 -18.98
C PRO A 137 -15.60 16.19 -18.36
N ILE A 138 -16.76 15.66 -17.95
CA ILE A 138 -16.89 14.32 -17.37
C ILE A 138 -16.53 13.26 -18.40
N GLN A 139 -17.04 13.36 -19.62
CA GLN A 139 -16.72 12.43 -20.69
C GLN A 139 -15.21 12.37 -20.96
N ASN A 140 -14.56 13.54 -21.06
CA ASN A 140 -13.12 13.62 -21.25
C ASN A 140 -12.34 13.00 -20.08
N PHE A 141 -12.77 13.28 -18.84
CA PHE A 141 -12.17 12.69 -17.65
C PHE A 141 -12.28 11.16 -17.65
N LEU A 142 -13.48 10.62 -17.89
CA LEU A 142 -13.71 9.18 -17.96
C LEU A 142 -12.90 8.55 -19.10
N GLN A 143 -12.82 9.21 -20.25
CA GLN A 143 -12.05 8.73 -21.39
C GLN A 143 -10.56 8.64 -21.07
N GLN A 144 -10.02 9.58 -20.29
CA GLN A 144 -8.64 9.56 -19.81
C GLN A 144 -8.40 8.45 -18.77
N GLN A 145 -9.43 8.03 -18.02
CA GLN A 145 -9.31 6.95 -17.05
C GLN A 145 -9.40 5.55 -17.66
N ARG A 146 -10.07 5.37 -18.81
CA ARG A 146 -10.30 4.05 -19.42
C ARG A 146 -9.04 3.19 -19.57
N PRO A 147 -7.88 3.70 -20.02
CA PRO A 147 -6.67 2.87 -20.15
C PRO A 147 -6.18 2.31 -18.81
N ALA A 148 -6.21 3.12 -17.75
CA ALA A 148 -5.80 2.68 -16.41
C ALA A 148 -6.77 1.61 -15.86
N GLN A 149 -8.08 1.81 -16.04
CA GLN A 149 -9.10 0.82 -15.66
C GLN A 149 -8.92 -0.51 -16.42
N ALA A 150 -8.67 -0.45 -17.73
CA ALA A 150 -8.44 -1.64 -18.55
C ALA A 150 -7.18 -2.41 -18.11
N ARG A 151 -6.10 -1.70 -17.76
CA ARG A 151 -4.88 -2.32 -17.21
C ARG A 151 -5.17 -2.98 -15.86
N ALA A 152 -5.87 -2.30 -14.94
CA ALA A 152 -6.20 -2.86 -13.64
C ALA A 152 -7.07 -4.13 -13.76
N ALA A 153 -8.07 -4.11 -14.66
CA ALA A 153 -8.90 -5.28 -14.94
C ALA A 153 -8.09 -6.46 -15.51
N LEU A 154 -7.17 -6.20 -16.44
CA LEU A 154 -6.26 -7.22 -16.97
C LEU A 154 -5.39 -7.82 -15.87
N VAL A 155 -4.79 -6.98 -15.02
CA VAL A 155 -3.95 -7.45 -13.89
C VAL A 155 -4.76 -8.32 -12.94
N ALA A 156 -6.00 -7.93 -12.59
CA ALA A 156 -6.87 -8.73 -11.73
C ALA A 156 -7.22 -10.09 -12.36
N GLU A 157 -7.53 -10.11 -13.66
CA GLU A 157 -7.79 -11.35 -14.41
C GLU A 157 -6.56 -12.27 -14.45
N LEU A 158 -5.38 -11.72 -14.72
CA LEU A 158 -4.13 -12.47 -14.77
C LEU A 158 -3.72 -13.01 -13.39
N SER A 159 -3.88 -12.21 -12.34
CA SER A 159 -3.65 -12.65 -10.96
C SER A 159 -4.48 -13.89 -10.64
N ALA A 160 -5.77 -13.87 -10.99
CA ALA A 160 -6.68 -14.99 -10.78
C ALA A 160 -6.37 -16.19 -11.68
N SER A 161 -6.10 -15.98 -12.97
CA SER A 161 -5.89 -17.07 -13.92
C SER A 161 -4.56 -17.79 -13.72
N LEU A 162 -3.52 -17.06 -13.31
CA LEU A 162 -2.19 -17.60 -13.03
C LEU A 162 -2.06 -18.17 -11.60
N ASN A 163 -3.08 -17.98 -10.75
CA ASN A 163 -3.07 -18.38 -9.34
C ASN A 163 -1.84 -17.84 -8.58
N LEU A 164 -1.48 -16.58 -8.83
CA LEU A 164 -0.33 -15.95 -8.16
C LEU A 164 -0.77 -15.47 -6.78
N PRO A 165 -0.20 -16.01 -5.67
CA PRO A 165 -0.49 -15.49 -4.35
C PRO A 165 0.13 -14.09 -4.21
N VAL A 166 -0.71 -13.10 -3.88
CA VAL A 166 -0.27 -11.75 -3.52
C VAL A 166 -0.47 -11.56 -2.04
N GLU A 167 0.62 -11.35 -1.31
CA GLU A 167 0.61 -11.05 0.12
C GLU A 167 1.09 -9.61 0.32
N ASN A 168 0.24 -8.77 0.92
CA ASN A 168 0.64 -7.41 1.30
C ASN A 168 1.27 -7.46 2.70
N LEU A 169 2.54 -7.10 2.77
CA LEU A 169 3.36 -7.12 3.99
C LEU A 169 3.68 -5.71 4.51
N LEU A 170 3.01 -4.66 4.00
CA LEU A 170 3.16 -3.32 4.55
C LEU A 170 2.58 -3.28 5.97
N ASP A 171 3.38 -2.78 6.93
CA ASP A 171 2.93 -2.61 8.30
C ASP A 171 2.17 -1.28 8.44
N PRO A 172 0.87 -1.30 8.79
CA PRO A 172 0.11 -0.09 8.99
C PRO A 172 0.62 0.69 10.21
N PRO A 173 0.58 2.03 10.17
CA PRO A 173 1.03 2.84 11.29
C PRO A 173 0.07 2.69 12.47
N ARG A 174 0.61 2.41 13.65
CA ARG A 174 -0.16 2.17 14.88
C ARG A 174 0.23 3.16 15.95
N GLN A 175 -0.74 3.57 16.76
CA GLN A 175 -0.50 4.33 17.98
C GLN A 175 -0.66 3.40 19.19
N ASN A 176 0.38 3.30 20.01
CA ASN A 176 0.26 2.65 21.30
C ASN A 176 -0.50 3.58 22.25
N VAL A 177 -1.66 3.13 22.71
CA VAL A 177 -2.41 3.80 23.76
C VAL A 177 -2.00 3.17 25.09
N SER A 178 -1.54 4.00 26.02
CA SER A 178 -1.18 3.52 27.36
C SER A 178 -2.44 3.35 28.19
N VAL A 179 -2.60 2.17 28.81
CA VAL A 179 -3.64 1.87 29.79
C VAL A 179 -3.04 2.02 31.18
N ALA A 180 -3.63 2.86 32.03
CA ALA A 180 -3.20 3.03 33.40
C ALA A 180 -3.68 1.84 34.27
N PRO A 181 -2.96 1.47 35.35
CA PRO A 181 -3.37 0.38 36.24
C PRO A 181 -4.75 0.57 36.89
N THR A 182 -5.23 1.81 36.94
CA THR A 182 -6.53 2.19 37.50
C THR A 182 -7.67 2.17 36.49
N ASP A 183 -7.37 1.97 35.20
CA ASP A 183 -8.39 1.99 34.17
C ASP A 183 -9.33 0.78 34.31
N PRO A 184 -10.65 0.97 34.13
CA PRO A 184 -11.60 -0.12 34.24
C PRO A 184 -11.42 -1.11 33.08
N ILE A 185 -10.97 -2.32 33.40
CA ILE A 185 -10.76 -3.39 32.42
C ILE A 185 -11.92 -4.37 32.45
N LYS A 186 -12.41 -4.76 31.27
CA LYS A 186 -13.37 -5.86 31.11
C LYS A 186 -12.80 -6.93 30.17
N GLY A 187 -12.43 -8.07 30.74
CA GLY A 187 -11.84 -9.19 30.00
C GLY A 187 -10.65 -9.79 30.74
N THR A 188 -9.98 -10.76 30.12
CA THR A 188 -8.70 -11.31 30.60
C THR A 188 -7.54 -10.57 29.96
N SER A 189 -6.39 -10.53 30.62
CA SER A 189 -5.15 -9.97 30.05
C SER A 189 -4.55 -10.79 28.91
N GLU A 190 -5.05 -12.01 28.67
CA GLU A 190 -4.64 -12.88 27.57
C GLU A 190 -5.60 -12.82 26.36
N ALA A 191 -6.51 -11.84 26.34
CA ALA A 191 -7.40 -11.65 25.20
C ALA A 191 -6.58 -11.32 23.94
N SER A 192 -6.89 -12.00 22.83
CA SER A 192 -6.21 -11.78 21.54
C SER A 192 -6.57 -10.46 20.87
N VAL A 193 -7.60 -9.77 21.36
CA VAL A 193 -8.02 -8.44 20.91
C VAL A 193 -8.31 -7.58 22.14
N GLU A 194 -7.71 -6.39 22.16
CA GLU A 194 -7.97 -5.34 23.15
C GLU A 194 -8.73 -4.19 22.49
N ILE A 195 -9.80 -3.73 23.12
CA ILE A 195 -10.59 -2.58 22.68
C ILE A 195 -10.50 -1.53 23.77
N ILE A 196 -10.01 -0.34 23.41
CA ILE A 196 -9.92 0.81 24.31
C ILE A 196 -11.07 1.76 23.97
N GLU A 197 -11.94 2.00 24.95
CA GLU A 197 -13.08 2.91 24.83
C GLU A 197 -12.73 4.26 25.46
N PHE A 198 -12.94 5.35 24.71
CA PHE A 198 -12.80 6.71 25.20
C PHE A 198 -14.19 7.30 25.48
N SER A 199 -14.47 7.65 26.73
CA SER A 199 -15.77 8.21 27.15
C SER A 199 -15.88 9.73 26.98
N ASP A 200 -14.76 10.41 26.70
CA ASP A 200 -14.72 11.86 26.43
C ASP A 200 -13.71 12.12 25.32
N PHE A 201 -14.13 12.86 24.29
CA PHE A 201 -13.29 13.36 23.20
C PHE A 201 -13.21 14.87 23.36
N GLN A 202 -12.04 15.39 23.73
CA GLN A 202 -11.75 16.83 23.72
C GLN A 202 -10.92 17.20 22.50
#